data_AF-H0SED4-F1
#
_entry.id   AF-H0SED4-F1
#
_cell.length_a   1.000
_cell.length_b   1.000
_cell.length_c   1.000
_cell.angle_alpha   90.00
_cell.angle_beta   90.00
_cell.angle_gamma   90.00
#
_symmetry.space_group_name_H-M   'P 1'
#
loop_
_entity.id
_entity.type
_entity.pdbx_description
1 polymer ?
#
loop_
_entity_poly.entity_id
_entity_poly.type
_entity_poly.pdbx_seq_one_letter_code
_entity_poly.pdbx_strand_id
1 'polypeptide(L)'
;MPSRSTVFGLYLHVGEGSSFWLNLGLQALASLWILQLTLRVLGLAQPLRLLWIGLLLILTTALPWLASMLLTDIFAGLSVLALFILVTQARRISRLEKCALFGFVAFASATHSATLGVLFGLCCVGWIAYPFLRRQIALSGLVQASLTIVVGAAMLLAANFALSGQLAWTPGGTGVAFGRMLQDGIVAQYLNDHCGRETFKLCPYRNELPPTADDFLWGNSMFNKLGRFEGLNDEMGAIVKQSLAAYPLWQAKAAAVATGEQLMHVATGEGTSGWVPHTYGIIERYIPSQVRQMRAAHQQHWEINFAVVNWLHVPVALGSMLAAAAIAAHAIWRRRRDDIALLAVTVMLALLGNAVICGVISGPHDRYGARLVWIATFTVLIAAARWFAAERTTQA
;
A
#
# COMPACT_ATOMS: atom_id res chain seq x y z
N MET A 1 7.11 -18.98 12.40
CA MET A 1 6.08 -18.67 11.39
C MET A 1 6.47 -17.41 10.62
N PRO A 2 6.27 -17.33 9.30
CA PRO A 2 6.51 -16.09 8.55
C PRO A 2 5.56 -14.99 9.05
N SER A 3 6.09 -13.89 9.58
CA SER A 3 5.29 -12.72 9.97
C SER A 3 5.10 -11.71 8.83
N ARG A 4 5.75 -11.95 7.67
CA ARG A 4 5.79 -11.07 6.50
C ARG A 4 5.66 -11.90 5.21
N SER A 5 5.32 -11.25 4.10
CA SER A 5 5.12 -11.93 2.80
C SER A 5 6.38 -12.66 2.34
N THR A 6 6.25 -13.97 2.16
CA THR A 6 7.32 -14.83 1.62
C THR A 6 7.61 -14.55 0.15
N VAL A 7 6.62 -14.10 -0.62
CA VAL A 7 6.81 -13.72 -2.04
C VAL A 7 7.75 -12.51 -2.15
N PHE A 8 7.61 -11.53 -1.27
CA PHE A 8 8.58 -10.42 -1.23
C PHE A 8 9.96 -10.89 -0.75
N GLY A 9 10.01 -11.85 0.18
CA GLY A 9 11.26 -12.50 0.59
C GLY A 9 11.99 -13.18 -0.57
N LEU A 10 11.28 -13.92 -1.44
CA LEU A 10 11.84 -14.51 -2.65
C LEU A 10 12.37 -13.45 -3.62
N TYR A 11 11.65 -12.34 -3.76
CA TYR A 11 12.12 -11.22 -4.56
C TYR A 11 13.43 -10.66 -4.03
N LEU A 12 13.54 -10.40 -2.72
CA LEU A 12 14.80 -9.95 -2.10
C LEU A 12 15.93 -10.98 -2.28
N HIS A 13 15.62 -12.27 -2.13
CA HIS A 13 16.58 -13.34 -2.26
C HIS A 13 17.30 -13.32 -3.63
N VAL A 14 16.56 -13.07 -4.71
CA VAL A 14 17.12 -12.98 -6.07
C VAL A 14 18.21 -11.92 -6.20
N GLY A 15 18.13 -10.81 -5.46
CA GLY A 15 19.12 -9.74 -5.56
C GLY A 15 20.23 -9.76 -4.51
N GLU A 16 20.25 -10.73 -3.59
CA GLU A 16 21.28 -10.84 -2.55
C GLU A 16 22.69 -10.84 -3.15
N GLY A 17 22.94 -11.59 -4.22
CA GLY A 17 24.24 -11.63 -4.89
C GLY A 17 24.71 -10.28 -5.47
N SER A 18 23.77 -9.36 -5.71
CA SER A 18 24.03 -8.01 -6.22
C SER A 18 24.01 -6.93 -5.14
N SER A 19 23.99 -7.31 -3.85
CA SER A 19 23.73 -6.36 -2.74
C SER A 19 22.43 -5.58 -2.94
N PHE A 20 21.40 -6.28 -3.45
CA PHE A 20 20.05 -5.79 -3.76
C PHE A 20 19.96 -4.71 -4.86
N TRP A 21 21.05 -4.34 -5.53
CA TRP A 21 21.01 -3.39 -6.65
C TRP A 21 20.12 -3.89 -7.79
N LEU A 22 20.07 -5.20 -8.02
CA LEU A 22 19.15 -5.80 -9.00
C LEU A 22 17.68 -5.51 -8.63
N ASN A 23 17.31 -5.63 -7.35
CA ASN A 23 15.95 -5.32 -6.90
C ASN A 23 15.61 -3.85 -7.16
N LEU A 24 16.47 -2.93 -6.70
CA LEU A 24 16.25 -1.49 -6.87
C LEU A 24 16.17 -1.11 -8.36
N GLY A 25 17.04 -1.68 -9.20
CA GLY A 25 16.98 -1.52 -10.65
C GLY A 25 15.65 -1.97 -11.24
N LEU A 26 15.14 -3.14 -10.83
CA LEU A 26 13.83 -3.63 -11.27
C LEU A 26 12.68 -2.71 -10.81
N GLN A 27 12.72 -2.15 -9.60
CA GLN A 27 11.71 -1.21 -9.10
C GLN A 27 11.71 0.09 -9.91
N ALA A 28 12.90 0.64 -10.17
CA ALA A 28 13.06 1.86 -10.97
C ALA A 28 12.60 1.64 -12.41
N LEU A 29 12.97 0.51 -13.04
CA LEU A 29 12.53 0.15 -14.39
C LEU A 29 11.02 -0.06 -14.46
N ALA A 30 10.42 -0.75 -13.49
CA ALA A 30 8.96 -0.92 -13.43
C ALA A 30 8.24 0.42 -13.27
N SER A 31 8.78 1.32 -12.44
CA SER A 31 8.24 2.67 -12.25
C SER A 31 8.25 3.45 -13.57
N LEU A 32 9.42 3.53 -14.23
CA LEU A 32 9.55 4.23 -15.50
C LEU A 32 8.65 3.62 -16.58
N TRP A 33 8.63 2.29 -16.68
CA TRP A 33 7.82 1.58 -17.67
C TRP A 33 6.32 1.85 -17.48
N ILE A 34 5.79 1.74 -16.26
CA ILE A 34 4.36 1.96 -15.99
C ILE A 34 3.97 3.43 -16.18
N LEU A 35 4.82 4.38 -15.77
CA LEU A 35 4.60 5.80 -16.03
C LEU A 35 4.55 6.09 -17.55
N GLN A 36 5.55 5.61 -18.29
CA GLN A 36 5.62 5.76 -19.74
C GLN A 36 4.42 5.11 -20.43
N LEU A 37 4.07 3.89 -20.01
CA LEU A 37 2.95 3.15 -20.57
C LEU A 37 1.64 3.86 -20.32
N THR A 38 1.43 4.42 -19.12
CA THR A 38 0.26 5.24 -18.77
C THR A 38 0.16 6.45 -19.69
N LEU A 39 1.25 7.22 -19.87
CA LEU A 39 1.24 8.36 -20.80
C LEU A 39 0.95 7.91 -22.23
N ARG A 40 1.51 6.79 -22.67
CA ARG A 40 1.31 6.27 -24.03
C ARG A 40 -0.13 5.87 -24.30
N VAL A 41 -0.74 5.08 -23.41
CA VAL A 41 -2.12 4.63 -23.61
C VAL A 41 -3.12 5.78 -23.52
N LEU A 42 -2.77 6.88 -22.84
CA LEU A 42 -3.60 8.10 -22.78
C LEU A 42 -3.35 9.08 -23.94
N GLY A 43 -2.54 8.69 -24.94
CA GLY A 43 -2.24 9.54 -26.10
C GLY A 43 -1.29 10.70 -25.80
N LEU A 44 -0.54 10.61 -24.70
CA LEU A 44 0.37 11.64 -24.22
C LEU A 44 1.85 11.22 -24.30
N ALA A 45 2.19 10.18 -25.07
CA ALA A 45 3.58 9.74 -25.23
C ALA A 45 4.42 10.79 -25.97
N GLN A 46 5.26 11.52 -25.23
CA GLN A 46 6.30 12.40 -25.75
C GLN A 46 7.50 12.37 -24.79
N PRO A 47 8.75 12.21 -25.26
CA PRO A 47 9.92 12.10 -24.39
C PRO A 47 10.09 13.29 -23.44
N LEU A 48 9.93 14.52 -23.94
CA LEU A 48 10.02 15.74 -23.12
C LEU A 48 8.92 15.79 -22.04
N ARG A 49 7.71 15.32 -22.37
CA ARG A 49 6.60 15.27 -21.40
C ARG A 49 6.89 14.24 -20.31
N LEU A 50 7.40 13.07 -20.67
CA LEU A 50 7.82 12.05 -19.70
C LEU A 50 8.95 12.59 -18.80
N LEU A 51 9.93 13.29 -19.37
CA LEU A 51 11.03 13.90 -18.63
C LEU A 51 10.51 14.92 -17.60
N TRP A 52 9.69 15.87 -18.02
CA TRP A 52 9.17 16.90 -17.12
C TRP A 52 8.24 16.36 -16.04
N ILE A 53 7.32 15.43 -16.40
CA ILE A 53 6.46 14.78 -15.40
C ILE A 53 7.31 13.95 -14.43
N GLY A 54 8.29 13.20 -14.94
CA GLY A 54 9.21 12.43 -14.10
C GLY A 54 9.99 13.32 -13.13
N LEU A 55 10.55 14.44 -13.62
CA LEU A 55 11.28 15.40 -12.79
C LEU A 55 10.38 15.99 -11.70
N LEU A 56 9.15 16.40 -12.04
CA LEU A 56 8.20 16.90 -11.05
C LEU A 56 7.85 15.83 -10.01
N LEU A 57 7.62 14.58 -10.41
CA LEU A 57 7.37 13.50 -9.46
C LEU A 57 8.58 13.23 -8.55
N ILE A 58 9.80 13.28 -9.08
CA ILE A 58 11.03 13.13 -8.30
C ILE A 58 11.17 14.25 -7.26
N LEU A 59 10.91 15.50 -7.65
CA LEU A 59 11.12 16.66 -6.79
C LEU A 59 10.01 16.90 -5.77
N THR A 60 8.81 16.39 -6.01
CA THR A 60 7.62 16.79 -5.24
C THR A 60 6.88 15.64 -4.55
N THR A 61 7.35 14.39 -4.70
CA THR A 61 6.66 13.22 -4.15
C THR A 61 7.60 12.20 -3.52
N ALA A 62 7.03 11.24 -2.80
CA ALA A 62 7.78 10.13 -2.21
C ALA A 62 8.34 9.13 -3.25
N LEU A 63 7.95 9.21 -4.54
CA LEU A 63 8.29 8.21 -5.57
C LEU A 63 9.77 7.78 -5.62
N PRO A 64 10.78 8.69 -5.65
CA PRO A 64 12.17 8.27 -5.71
C PRO A 64 12.62 7.56 -4.42
N TRP A 65 12.08 7.94 -3.26
CA TRP A 65 12.36 7.28 -1.98
C TRP A 65 11.78 5.86 -1.97
N LEU A 66 10.53 5.72 -2.44
CA LEU A 66 9.86 4.42 -2.53
C LEU A 66 10.57 3.47 -3.50
N ALA A 67 11.04 3.96 -4.65
CA ALA A 67 11.75 3.16 -5.65
C ALA A 67 13.20 2.81 -5.27
N SER A 68 13.76 3.47 -4.25
CA SER A 68 15.13 3.25 -3.76
C SER A 68 15.19 2.54 -2.40
N MET A 69 14.04 2.10 -1.87
CA MET A 69 13.94 1.34 -0.63
C MET A 69 13.46 -0.09 -0.87
N LEU A 70 14.02 -1.03 -0.11
CA LEU A 70 13.62 -2.45 -0.14
C LEU A 70 12.35 -2.69 0.70
N LEU A 71 11.26 -2.05 0.28
CA LEU A 71 9.93 -2.19 0.84
C LEU A 71 8.93 -2.57 -0.26
N THR A 72 7.77 -3.08 0.14
CA THR A 72 6.69 -3.44 -0.81
C THR A 72 5.90 -2.24 -1.31
N ASP A 73 6.18 -1.06 -0.78
CA ASP A 73 5.37 0.14 -0.92
C ASP A 73 5.30 0.67 -2.36
N ILE A 74 6.39 0.61 -3.11
CA ILE A 74 6.44 1.06 -4.51
C ILE A 74 5.43 0.31 -5.40
N PHE A 75 5.17 -0.96 -5.09
CA PHE A 75 4.23 -1.77 -5.85
C PHE A 75 2.77 -1.35 -5.65
N ALA A 76 2.44 -0.63 -4.57
CA ALA A 76 1.07 -0.20 -4.29
C ALA A 76 0.55 0.76 -5.37
N GLY A 77 1.20 1.91 -5.57
CA GLY A 77 0.81 2.86 -6.61
C GLY A 77 0.95 2.32 -8.02
N LEU A 78 2.03 1.58 -8.29
CA LEU A 78 2.27 1.00 -9.61
C LEU A 78 1.22 -0.04 -9.99
N SER A 79 0.79 -0.89 -9.05
CA SER A 79 -0.22 -1.91 -9.33
C SER A 79 -1.60 -1.31 -9.59
N VAL A 80 -1.96 -0.20 -8.95
CA VAL A 80 -3.19 0.55 -9.26
C VAL A 80 -3.16 1.08 -10.69
N LEU A 81 -2.06 1.69 -11.11
CA LEU A 81 -1.90 2.15 -12.50
C LEU A 81 -1.90 0.98 -13.49
N ALA A 82 -1.19 -0.11 -13.19
CA ALA A 82 -1.17 -1.32 -14.02
C ALA A 82 -2.56 -1.95 -14.17
N LEU A 83 -3.33 -2.04 -13.07
CA LEU A 83 -4.71 -2.53 -13.06
C LEU A 83 -5.62 -1.62 -13.91
N PHE A 84 -5.50 -0.29 -13.77
CA PHE A 84 -6.23 0.67 -14.59
C PHE A 84 -5.98 0.45 -16.09
N ILE A 85 -4.71 0.27 -16.48
CA ILE A 85 -4.31 0.02 -17.88
C ILE A 85 -4.90 -1.32 -18.36
N LEU A 86 -4.81 -2.39 -17.57
CA LEU A 86 -5.36 -3.70 -17.90
C LEU A 86 -6.89 -3.67 -18.11
N VAL A 87 -7.62 -2.92 -17.28
CA VAL A 87 -9.09 -2.89 -17.29
C VAL A 87 -9.64 -1.97 -18.37
N THR A 88 -9.10 -0.75 -18.49
CA THR A 88 -9.66 0.30 -19.34
C THR A 88 -8.94 0.45 -20.68
N GLN A 89 -7.65 0.12 -20.75
CA GLN A 89 -6.80 0.33 -21.91
C GLN A 89 -6.35 -0.97 -22.57
N ALA A 90 -7.02 -2.10 -22.31
CA ALA A 90 -6.68 -3.42 -22.85
C ALA A 90 -6.55 -3.45 -24.38
N ARG A 91 -7.22 -2.57 -25.12
CA ARG A 91 -7.13 -2.50 -26.59
C ARG A 91 -5.90 -1.74 -27.10
N ARG A 92 -5.26 -0.91 -26.25
CA ARG A 92 -4.13 -0.04 -26.59
C ARG A 92 -2.76 -0.60 -26.16
N ILE A 93 -2.74 -1.85 -25.68
CA ILE A 93 -1.53 -2.53 -25.18
C ILE A 93 -1.32 -3.87 -25.90
N SER A 94 -0.06 -4.24 -26.09
CA SER A 94 0.35 -5.49 -26.73
C SER A 94 0.05 -6.70 -25.84
N ARG A 95 0.10 -7.92 -26.41
CA ARG A 95 -0.06 -9.16 -25.63
C ARG A 95 1.04 -9.33 -24.58
N LEU A 96 2.28 -8.95 -24.92
CA LEU A 96 3.41 -9.02 -23.99
C LEU A 96 3.20 -8.06 -22.80
N GLU A 97 2.76 -6.84 -23.07
CA GLU A 97 2.45 -5.85 -22.03
C GLU A 97 1.30 -6.32 -21.13
N LYS A 98 0.27 -6.96 -21.69
CA LYS A 98 -0.80 -7.57 -20.89
C LYS A 98 -0.27 -8.63 -19.94
N CYS A 99 0.54 -9.57 -20.43
CA CYS A 99 1.11 -10.62 -19.60
C CYS A 99 2.05 -10.05 -18.53
N ALA A 100 2.87 -9.06 -18.88
CA ALA A 100 3.77 -8.41 -17.95
C ALA A 100 3.02 -7.63 -16.85
N LEU A 101 1.99 -6.85 -17.22
CA LEU A 101 1.14 -6.15 -16.25
C LEU A 101 0.36 -7.13 -15.38
N PHE A 102 -0.14 -8.23 -15.95
CA PHE A 102 -0.82 -9.29 -15.20
C PHE A 102 0.10 -9.88 -14.13
N GLY A 103 1.31 -10.30 -14.53
CA GLY A 103 2.30 -10.83 -13.61
C GLY A 103 2.71 -9.82 -12.54
N PHE A 104 2.87 -8.55 -12.93
CA PHE A 104 3.21 -7.46 -12.01
C PHE A 104 2.13 -7.22 -10.96
N VAL A 105 0.85 -7.14 -11.36
CA VAL A 105 -0.27 -6.94 -10.41
C VAL A 105 -0.45 -8.15 -9.50
N ALA A 106 -0.34 -9.38 -10.04
CA ALA A 106 -0.37 -10.60 -9.24
C ALA A 106 0.77 -10.64 -8.21
N PHE A 107 1.99 -10.30 -8.62
CA PHE A 107 3.12 -10.17 -7.70
C PHE A 107 2.90 -9.09 -6.64
N ALA A 108 2.49 -7.87 -7.04
CA ALA A 108 2.24 -6.76 -6.13
C ALA A 108 1.18 -7.12 -5.07
N SER A 109 0.08 -7.76 -5.47
CA SER A 109 -0.95 -8.24 -4.53
C SER A 109 -0.43 -9.31 -3.58
N ALA A 110 0.44 -10.22 -4.03
CA ALA A 110 1.05 -11.23 -3.17
C ALA A 110 2.07 -10.66 -2.16
N THR A 111 2.64 -9.49 -2.44
CA THR A 111 3.68 -8.88 -1.57
C THR A 111 3.11 -8.20 -0.32
N HIS A 112 1.87 -7.69 -0.36
CA HIS A 112 1.30 -6.95 0.77
C HIS A 112 -0.23 -7.05 0.80
N SER A 113 -0.81 -7.53 1.90
CA SER A 113 -2.26 -7.76 2.04
C SER A 113 -3.12 -6.52 1.81
N ALA A 114 -2.67 -5.34 2.27
CA ALA A 114 -3.41 -4.10 1.99
C ALA A 114 -3.43 -3.75 0.49
N THR A 115 -2.35 -3.98 -0.26
CA THR A 115 -2.32 -3.79 -1.72
C THR A 115 -3.31 -4.76 -2.38
N LEU A 116 -3.34 -6.02 -1.97
CA LEU A 116 -4.34 -6.98 -2.43
C LEU A 116 -5.77 -6.50 -2.14
N GLY A 117 -6.03 -6.01 -0.93
CA GLY A 117 -7.35 -5.50 -0.55
C GLY A 117 -7.79 -4.30 -1.38
N VAL A 118 -6.89 -3.35 -1.66
CA VAL A 118 -7.17 -2.19 -2.53
C VAL A 118 -7.50 -2.65 -3.95
N LEU A 119 -6.67 -3.52 -4.54
CA LEU A 119 -6.87 -4.02 -5.89
C LEU A 119 -8.15 -4.87 -6.00
N PHE A 120 -8.47 -5.67 -4.98
CA PHE A 120 -9.73 -6.40 -4.88
C PHE A 120 -10.93 -5.44 -4.84
N GLY A 121 -10.88 -4.41 -3.99
CA GLY A 121 -11.93 -3.39 -3.91
C GLY A 121 -12.14 -2.68 -5.25
N LEU A 122 -11.06 -2.33 -5.96
CA LEU A 122 -11.15 -1.77 -7.31
C LEU A 122 -11.78 -2.74 -8.32
N CYS A 123 -11.49 -4.05 -8.23
CA CYS A 123 -12.14 -5.06 -9.07
C CYS A 123 -13.65 -5.16 -8.77
N CYS A 124 -14.05 -5.16 -7.49
CA CYS A 124 -15.46 -5.14 -7.09
C CYS A 124 -16.18 -3.91 -7.64
N VAL A 125 -15.59 -2.72 -7.48
CA VAL A 125 -16.15 -1.49 -8.04
C VAL A 125 -16.21 -1.56 -9.57
N GLY A 126 -15.20 -2.12 -10.21
CA GLY A 126 -15.18 -2.34 -11.66
C GLY A 126 -16.34 -3.22 -12.14
N TRP A 127 -16.64 -4.31 -11.43
CA TRP A 127 -17.79 -5.19 -11.73
C TRP A 127 -19.14 -4.49 -11.49
N ILE A 128 -19.27 -3.73 -10.40
CA ILE A 128 -20.49 -2.95 -10.11
C ILE A 128 -20.70 -1.86 -11.16
N ALA A 129 -19.64 -1.20 -11.60
CA ALA A 129 -19.69 -0.12 -12.59
C ALA A 129 -19.79 -0.62 -14.04
N TYR A 130 -19.45 -1.89 -14.30
CA TYR A 130 -19.40 -2.47 -15.64
C TYR A 130 -20.68 -2.26 -16.47
N PRO A 131 -21.91 -2.48 -15.94
CA PRO A 131 -23.15 -2.24 -16.70
C PRO A 131 -23.26 -0.81 -17.24
N PHE A 132 -22.71 0.17 -16.53
CA PHE A 132 -22.79 1.59 -16.88
C PHE A 132 -21.62 2.06 -17.76
N LEU A 133 -20.51 1.32 -17.77
CA LEU A 133 -19.24 1.67 -18.41
C LEU A 133 -18.77 0.64 -19.45
N ARG A 134 -19.67 -0.19 -20.02
CA ARG A 134 -19.34 -1.24 -21.00
C ARG A 134 -18.54 -0.79 -22.22
N ARG A 135 -18.60 0.50 -22.57
CA ARG A 135 -17.82 1.08 -23.69
C ARG A 135 -16.37 1.36 -23.29
N GLN A 136 -16.14 1.69 -22.03
CA GLN A 136 -14.84 2.08 -21.47
C GLN A 136 -14.10 0.89 -20.86
N ILE A 137 -14.85 -0.05 -20.27
CA ILE A 137 -14.31 -1.20 -19.56
C ILE A 137 -14.50 -2.45 -20.42
N ALA A 138 -13.39 -3.11 -20.74
CA ALA A 138 -13.44 -4.40 -21.43
C ALA A 138 -13.75 -5.51 -20.41
N LEU A 139 -14.74 -6.36 -20.72
CA LEU A 139 -15.08 -7.52 -19.88
C LEU A 139 -13.85 -8.43 -19.68
N SER A 140 -13.09 -8.68 -20.75
CA SER A 140 -11.85 -9.45 -20.67
C SER A 140 -10.81 -8.79 -19.77
N GLY A 141 -10.76 -7.45 -19.73
CA GLY A 141 -9.91 -6.69 -18.84
C GLY A 141 -10.30 -6.87 -17.37
N LEU A 142 -11.60 -6.83 -17.04
CA LEU A 142 -12.10 -7.10 -15.68
C LEU A 142 -11.86 -8.53 -15.22
N VAL A 143 -12.08 -9.50 -16.11
CA VAL A 143 -11.79 -10.91 -15.82
C VAL A 143 -10.30 -11.11 -15.58
N GLN A 144 -9.44 -10.54 -16.42
CA GLN A 144 -7.98 -10.58 -16.22
C GLN A 144 -7.56 -9.91 -14.91
N ALA A 145 -8.08 -8.72 -14.61
CA ALA A 145 -7.85 -8.03 -13.36
C ALA A 145 -8.26 -8.87 -12.14
N SER A 146 -9.46 -9.44 -12.15
CA SER A 146 -9.94 -10.32 -11.06
C SER A 146 -9.05 -11.57 -10.91
N LEU A 147 -8.61 -12.13 -12.03
CA LEU A 147 -7.70 -13.28 -12.05
C LEU A 147 -6.31 -12.93 -11.47
N THR A 148 -5.80 -11.69 -11.63
CA THR A 148 -4.55 -11.29 -10.96
C THR A 148 -4.66 -11.37 -9.44
N ILE A 149 -5.82 -11.07 -8.86
CA ILE A 149 -6.07 -11.17 -7.41
C ILE A 149 -6.02 -12.63 -6.97
N VAL A 150 -6.69 -13.51 -7.71
CA VAL A 150 -6.70 -14.96 -7.44
C VAL A 150 -5.29 -15.53 -7.57
N VAL A 151 -4.56 -15.17 -8.62
CA VAL A 151 -3.18 -15.64 -8.83
C VAL A 151 -2.25 -15.08 -7.75
N GLY A 152 -2.36 -13.81 -7.37
CA GLY A 152 -1.56 -13.24 -6.29
C GLY A 152 -1.83 -13.89 -4.93
N ALA A 153 -3.09 -14.17 -4.62
CA ALA A 153 -3.49 -14.93 -3.44
C ALA A 153 -2.90 -16.35 -3.44
N ALA A 154 -3.01 -17.05 -4.58
CA ALA A 154 -2.45 -18.38 -4.75
C ALA A 154 -0.91 -18.37 -4.65
N MET A 155 -0.23 -17.37 -5.23
CA MET A 155 1.22 -17.20 -5.12
C MET A 155 1.65 -17.02 -3.66
N LEU A 156 0.96 -16.20 -2.88
CA LEU A 156 1.25 -16.00 -1.46
C LEU A 156 1.08 -17.31 -0.67
N LEU A 157 -0.06 -17.98 -0.83
CA LEU A 157 -0.35 -19.23 -0.14
C LEU A 157 0.63 -20.35 -0.53
N ALA A 158 0.96 -20.46 -1.81
CA ALA A 158 1.93 -21.44 -2.31
C ALA A 158 3.33 -21.16 -1.77
N ALA A 159 3.78 -19.90 -1.75
CA ALA A 159 5.08 -19.53 -1.20
C ALA A 159 5.16 -19.77 0.31
N ASN A 160 4.10 -19.44 1.05
CA ASN A 160 4.02 -19.75 2.48
C ASN A 160 4.06 -21.25 2.74
N PHE A 161 3.30 -22.04 1.97
CA PHE A 161 3.32 -23.50 2.11
C PHE A 161 4.68 -24.09 1.76
N ALA A 162 5.29 -23.69 0.65
CA ALA A 162 6.57 -24.21 0.20
C ALA A 162 7.74 -23.88 1.16
N LEU A 163 7.75 -22.70 1.78
CA LEU A 163 8.86 -22.25 2.62
C LEU A 163 8.66 -22.49 4.12
N SER A 164 7.41 -22.60 4.58
CA SER A 164 7.11 -22.77 6.01
C SER A 164 6.32 -24.04 6.36
N GLY A 165 5.89 -24.82 5.35
CA GLY A 165 5.07 -26.01 5.53
C GLY A 165 3.62 -25.72 5.94
N GLN A 166 3.22 -24.44 5.99
CA GLN A 166 1.91 -24.02 6.49
C GLN A 166 1.12 -23.27 5.44
N LEU A 167 -0.12 -23.73 5.20
CA LEU A 167 -1.07 -23.02 4.37
C LEU A 167 -1.75 -21.90 5.17
N ALA A 168 -1.02 -20.81 5.39
CA ALA A 168 -1.48 -19.65 6.14
C ALA A 168 -1.41 -18.37 5.29
N TRP A 169 -2.36 -17.46 5.48
CA TRP A 169 -2.36 -16.16 4.78
C TRP A 169 -1.30 -15.21 5.36
N THR A 170 -1.45 -14.89 6.65
CA THR A 170 -0.50 -14.12 7.45
C THR A 170 -0.67 -14.53 8.92
N PRO A 171 0.19 -15.41 9.46
CA PRO A 171 0.10 -15.89 10.84
C PRO A 171 0.04 -14.81 11.94
N GLY A 172 0.45 -13.55 11.66
CA GLY A 172 0.38 -12.42 12.59
C GLY A 172 -0.77 -11.42 12.37
N GLY A 173 -1.65 -11.63 11.38
CA GLY A 173 -2.66 -10.63 11.00
C GLY A 173 -3.67 -10.30 12.10
N THR A 174 -4.02 -11.28 12.92
CA THR A 174 -4.87 -11.15 14.11
C THR A 174 -4.26 -10.24 15.18
N GLY A 175 -2.94 -10.28 15.36
CA GLY A 175 -2.24 -9.41 16.31
C GLY A 175 -2.28 -7.93 15.90
N VAL A 176 -2.24 -7.65 14.59
CA VAL A 176 -2.34 -6.27 14.06
C VAL A 176 -3.73 -5.69 14.33
N ALA A 177 -4.80 -6.45 13.99
CA ALA A 177 -6.17 -6.04 14.26
C ALA A 177 -6.43 -5.88 15.77
N PHE A 178 -5.92 -6.81 16.59
CA PHE A 178 -6.00 -6.70 18.05
C PHE A 178 -5.31 -5.45 18.58
N GLY A 179 -4.08 -5.18 18.13
CA GLY A 179 -3.32 -4.00 18.52
C GLY A 179 -4.07 -2.71 18.19
N ARG A 180 -4.72 -2.65 17.02
CA ARG A 180 -5.55 -1.49 16.64
C ARG A 180 -6.73 -1.29 17.58
N MET A 181 -7.49 -2.35 17.87
CA MET A 181 -8.63 -2.29 18.80
C MET A 181 -8.20 -1.98 20.23
N LEU A 182 -6.98 -2.38 20.61
CA LEU A 182 -6.36 -2.04 21.89
C LEU A 182 -6.05 -0.55 21.97
N GLN A 183 -5.45 0.01 20.92
CA GLN A 183 -5.18 1.44 20.83
C GLN A 183 -6.45 2.30 20.85
N ASP A 184 -7.58 1.78 20.36
CA ASP A 184 -8.89 2.45 20.47
C ASP A 184 -9.55 2.32 21.85
N GLY A 185 -8.90 1.63 22.81
CA GLY A 185 -9.42 1.37 24.15
C GLY A 185 -10.47 0.26 24.23
N ILE A 186 -10.84 -0.34 23.09
CA ILE A 186 -11.94 -1.31 23.02
C ILE A 186 -11.53 -2.64 23.65
N VAL A 187 -10.28 -3.07 23.48
CA VAL A 187 -9.77 -4.26 24.17
C VAL A 187 -9.73 -4.06 25.68
N ALA A 188 -9.30 -2.88 26.15
CA ALA A 188 -9.26 -2.58 27.58
C ALA A 188 -10.68 -2.63 28.19
N GLN A 189 -11.66 -2.02 27.52
CA GLN A 189 -13.06 -2.11 27.91
C GLN A 189 -13.56 -3.56 27.92
N TYR A 190 -13.27 -4.32 26.85
CA TYR A 190 -13.69 -5.71 26.73
C TYR A 190 -13.16 -6.58 27.88
N LEU A 191 -11.87 -6.45 28.20
CA LEU A 191 -11.24 -7.18 29.31
C LEU A 191 -11.84 -6.76 30.66
N ASN A 192 -12.14 -5.48 30.87
CA ASN A 192 -12.80 -5.03 32.10
C ASN A 192 -14.19 -5.64 32.27
N ASP A 193 -14.94 -5.78 31.19
CA ASP A 193 -16.30 -6.33 31.22
C ASP A 193 -16.33 -7.87 31.40
N HIS A 194 -15.31 -8.58 30.90
CA HIS A 194 -15.34 -10.06 30.80
C HIS A 194 -14.37 -10.80 31.73
N CYS A 195 -13.30 -10.18 32.22
CA CYS A 195 -12.31 -10.87 33.07
C CYS A 195 -12.83 -11.32 34.44
N GLY A 196 -14.04 -10.91 34.84
CA GLY A 196 -14.74 -11.47 36.00
C GLY A 196 -15.39 -12.83 35.74
N ARG A 197 -15.55 -13.23 34.46
CA ARG A 197 -16.23 -14.46 34.03
C ARG A 197 -15.33 -15.37 33.18
N GLU A 198 -14.43 -14.77 32.40
CA GLU A 198 -13.55 -15.46 31.47
C GLU A 198 -12.10 -15.38 31.93
N THR A 199 -11.34 -16.46 31.73
CA THR A 199 -9.96 -16.59 32.19
C THR A 199 -8.95 -16.38 31.05
N PHE A 200 -8.90 -15.17 30.49
CA PHE A 200 -7.89 -14.82 29.49
C PHE A 200 -6.51 -14.65 30.14
N LYS A 201 -5.45 -15.03 29.41
CA LYS A 201 -4.05 -14.78 29.82
C LYS A 201 -3.75 -13.28 29.98
N LEU A 202 -4.48 -12.43 29.26
CA LEU A 202 -4.40 -10.98 29.36
C LEU A 202 -5.12 -10.38 30.59
N CYS A 203 -6.02 -11.11 31.25
CA CYS A 203 -6.80 -10.57 32.38
C CYS A 203 -5.98 -10.04 33.57
N PRO A 204 -4.85 -10.67 33.96
CA PRO A 204 -3.97 -10.11 35.00
C PRO A 204 -3.33 -8.79 34.60
N TYR A 205 -3.18 -8.52 33.29
CA TYR A 205 -2.50 -7.36 32.73
C TYR A 205 -3.45 -6.29 32.19
N ARG A 206 -4.76 -6.40 32.42
CA ARG A 206 -5.78 -5.52 31.81
C ARG A 206 -5.58 -4.02 32.10
N ASN A 207 -4.93 -3.69 33.23
CA ASN A 207 -4.62 -2.32 33.64
C ASN A 207 -3.20 -1.86 33.26
N GLU A 208 -2.42 -2.72 32.62
CA GLU A 208 -1.02 -2.46 32.22
C GLU A 208 -0.88 -2.36 30.69
N LEU A 209 -2.00 -2.39 29.94
CA LEU A 209 -1.99 -2.34 28.48
C LEU A 209 -1.36 -1.02 28.00
N PRO A 210 -0.37 -1.08 27.08
CA PRO A 210 0.24 0.12 26.53
C PRO A 210 -0.75 0.90 25.66
N PRO A 211 -0.49 2.20 25.39
CA PRO A 211 -1.43 3.05 24.68
C PRO A 211 -1.52 2.76 23.17
N THR A 212 -0.50 2.16 22.56
CA THR A 212 -0.43 1.96 21.10
C THR A 212 -0.24 0.50 20.70
N ALA A 213 -0.67 0.19 19.47
CA ALA A 213 -0.45 -1.12 18.86
C ALA A 213 1.04 -1.45 18.72
N ASP A 214 1.86 -0.44 18.38
CA ASP A 214 3.29 -0.59 18.21
C ASP A 214 4.01 -0.88 19.53
N ASP A 215 3.65 -0.18 20.60
CA ASP A 215 4.17 -0.45 21.95
C ASP A 215 3.78 -1.85 22.44
N PHE A 216 2.59 -2.32 22.07
CA PHE A 216 2.14 -3.67 22.39
C PHE A 216 2.92 -4.74 21.62
N LEU A 217 3.00 -4.66 20.29
CA LEU A 217 3.55 -5.73 19.43
C LEU A 217 5.08 -5.72 19.32
N TRP A 218 5.67 -4.53 19.34
CA TRP A 218 7.08 -4.29 19.04
C TRP A 218 7.86 -3.70 20.22
N GLY A 219 7.16 -3.11 21.19
CA GLY A 219 7.76 -2.64 22.44
C GLY A 219 8.03 -3.75 23.47
N ASN A 220 8.43 -3.33 24.67
CA ASN A 220 8.62 -4.23 25.81
C ASN A 220 7.34 -4.35 26.64
N SER A 221 6.38 -5.13 26.16
CA SER A 221 5.05 -5.30 26.78
C SER A 221 4.84 -6.72 27.32
N MET A 222 3.68 -6.96 27.96
CA MET A 222 3.22 -8.30 28.35
C MET A 222 3.14 -9.27 27.18
N PHE A 223 3.04 -8.79 25.93
CA PHE A 223 3.09 -9.62 24.73
C PHE A 223 4.35 -10.49 24.69
N ASN A 224 5.50 -9.97 25.12
CA ASN A 224 6.76 -10.73 25.18
C ASN A 224 6.73 -11.81 26.27
N LYS A 225 6.12 -11.50 27.43
CA LYS A 225 6.00 -12.44 28.56
C LYS A 225 5.04 -13.59 28.27
N LEU A 226 4.02 -13.34 27.45
CA LEU A 226 2.94 -14.27 27.14
C LEU A 226 3.19 -15.11 25.86
N GLY A 227 4.44 -15.18 25.39
CA GLY A 227 4.81 -16.02 24.25
C GLY A 227 4.54 -15.39 22.88
N ARG A 228 4.35 -14.07 22.81
CA ARG A 228 4.10 -13.29 21.58
C ARG A 228 2.98 -13.91 20.74
N PHE A 229 3.17 -14.00 19.43
CA PHE A 229 2.19 -14.58 18.52
C PHE A 229 1.90 -16.05 18.87
N GLU A 230 2.91 -16.86 19.22
CA GLU A 230 2.70 -18.29 19.50
C GLU A 230 1.82 -18.53 20.74
N GLY A 231 1.96 -17.68 21.76
CA GLY A 231 1.20 -17.83 23.01
C GLY A 231 -0.16 -17.11 23.07
N LEU A 232 -0.37 -16.08 22.25
CA LEU A 232 -1.56 -15.20 22.33
C LEU A 232 -2.43 -15.14 21.07
N ASN A 233 -2.03 -15.72 19.93
CA ASN A 233 -2.75 -15.49 18.68
C ASN A 233 -4.25 -15.86 18.73
N ASP A 234 -4.56 -17.02 19.30
CA ASP A 234 -5.96 -17.51 19.40
C ASP A 234 -6.78 -16.66 20.36
N GLU A 235 -6.20 -16.29 21.51
CA GLU A 235 -6.84 -15.42 22.51
C GLU A 235 -7.10 -14.02 21.94
N MET A 236 -6.12 -13.41 21.29
CA MET A 236 -6.29 -12.13 20.60
C MET A 236 -7.38 -12.22 19.52
N GLY A 237 -7.40 -13.31 18.74
CA GLY A 237 -8.42 -13.55 17.72
C GLY A 237 -9.83 -13.66 18.31
N ALA A 238 -9.98 -14.32 19.47
CA ALA A 238 -11.24 -14.42 20.19
C ALA A 238 -11.69 -13.04 20.72
N ILE A 239 -10.79 -12.30 21.36
CA ILE A 239 -11.08 -10.95 21.88
C ILE A 239 -11.49 -10.00 20.74
N VAL A 240 -10.78 -10.03 19.60
CA VAL A 240 -11.13 -9.23 18.40
C VAL A 240 -12.55 -9.53 17.95
N LYS A 241 -12.89 -10.80 17.74
CA LYS A 241 -14.23 -11.19 17.26
C LYS A 241 -15.34 -10.79 18.25
N GLN A 242 -15.11 -11.03 19.53
CA GLN A 242 -16.11 -10.74 20.56
C GLN A 242 -16.24 -9.24 20.84
N SER A 243 -15.15 -8.49 20.80
CA SER A 243 -15.17 -7.03 20.90
C SER A 243 -15.90 -6.37 19.74
N LEU A 244 -15.76 -6.89 18.51
CA LEU A 244 -16.53 -6.42 17.34
C LEU A 244 -18.04 -6.60 17.55
N ALA A 245 -18.44 -7.74 18.13
CA ALA A 245 -19.85 -8.03 18.40
C ALA A 245 -20.41 -7.21 19.57
N ALA A 246 -19.61 -6.98 20.62
CA ALA A 246 -20.00 -6.26 21.82
C ALA A 246 -20.07 -4.73 21.61
N TYR A 247 -19.17 -4.15 20.81
CA TYR A 247 -19.05 -2.69 20.64
C TYR A 247 -19.05 -2.23 19.17
N PRO A 248 -20.06 -2.60 18.35
CA PRO A 248 -20.05 -2.34 16.90
C PRO A 248 -20.07 -0.84 16.55
N LEU A 249 -20.78 -0.01 17.32
CA LEU A 249 -20.84 1.44 17.08
C LEU A 249 -19.52 2.14 17.40
N TRP A 250 -18.83 1.72 18.46
CA TRP A 250 -17.51 2.25 18.79
C TRP A 250 -16.53 1.88 17.69
N GLN A 251 -16.56 0.64 17.21
CA GLN A 251 -15.73 0.19 16.09
C GLN A 251 -15.99 0.96 14.81
N ALA A 252 -17.26 1.20 14.45
CA ALA A 252 -17.60 2.01 13.28
C ALA A 252 -17.08 3.45 13.42
N LYS A 253 -17.18 4.06 14.60
CA LYS A 253 -16.65 5.40 14.88
C LYS A 253 -15.12 5.42 14.78
N ALA A 254 -14.44 4.48 15.41
CA ALA A 254 -12.98 4.38 15.39
C ALA A 254 -12.46 4.15 13.97
N ALA A 255 -13.14 3.31 13.18
CA ALA A 255 -12.83 3.06 11.78
C ALA A 255 -12.98 4.32 10.91
N ALA A 256 -14.05 5.11 11.12
CA ALA A 256 -14.26 6.36 10.40
C ALA A 256 -13.19 7.41 10.73
N VAL A 257 -12.84 7.57 12.01
CA VAL A 257 -11.76 8.47 12.47
C VAL A 257 -10.43 8.05 11.86
N ALA A 258 -10.06 6.77 11.98
CA ALA A 258 -8.80 6.26 11.45
C ALA A 258 -8.70 6.39 9.92
N THR A 259 -9.81 6.23 9.21
CA THR A 259 -9.85 6.46 7.75
C THR A 259 -9.57 7.93 7.43
N GLY A 260 -10.19 8.87 8.17
CA GLY A 260 -9.97 10.30 8.01
C GLY A 260 -8.53 10.71 8.31
N GLU A 261 -7.98 10.23 9.43
CA GLU A 261 -6.58 10.45 9.82
C GLU A 261 -5.62 9.89 8.76
N GLN A 262 -5.85 8.67 8.28
CA GLN A 262 -4.99 8.05 7.27
C GLN A 262 -4.96 8.81 5.94
N LEU A 263 -6.03 9.54 5.58
CA LEU A 263 -6.02 10.42 4.39
C LEU A 263 -5.13 11.66 4.57
N MET A 264 -4.85 12.06 5.80
CA MET A 264 -3.99 13.19 6.12
C MET A 264 -2.52 12.77 6.34
N HIS A 265 -2.30 11.51 6.73
CA HIS A 265 -0.97 10.92 6.89
C HIS A 265 -0.37 10.53 5.54
N VAL A 266 0.36 11.46 4.93
CA VAL A 266 0.98 11.33 3.60
C VAL A 266 2.45 11.75 3.56
N ALA A 267 3.08 11.95 4.72
CA ALA A 267 4.46 12.41 4.81
C ALA A 267 5.47 11.39 4.27
N THR A 268 6.52 11.90 3.64
CA THR A 268 7.64 11.10 3.14
C THR A 268 8.63 10.80 4.27
N GLY A 269 9.22 9.61 4.26
CA GLY A 269 10.36 9.24 5.10
C GLY A 269 10.06 8.26 6.23
N GLU A 270 8.79 8.00 6.54
CA GLU A 270 8.46 6.94 7.50
C GLU A 270 8.91 5.57 6.96
N GLY A 271 9.74 4.87 7.72
CA GLY A 271 10.44 3.65 7.32
C GLY A 271 11.89 3.87 6.88
N THR A 272 12.30 5.11 6.61
CA THR A 272 13.70 5.50 6.39
C THR A 272 14.32 5.93 7.73
N SER A 273 14.55 4.97 8.62
CA SER A 273 15.19 5.22 9.93
C SER A 273 16.67 4.87 9.91
N GLY A 274 17.46 5.61 10.70
CA GLY A 274 18.88 5.27 10.93
C GLY A 274 19.09 4.16 11.95
N TRP A 275 18.01 3.56 12.46
CA TRP A 275 18.05 2.45 13.40
C TRP A 275 17.06 1.37 12.98
N VAL A 276 17.60 0.23 12.54
CA VAL A 276 16.86 -0.95 12.07
C VAL A 276 17.45 -2.24 12.65
N PRO A 277 17.45 -2.41 13.99
CA PRO A 277 18.23 -3.45 14.68
C PRO A 277 17.85 -4.87 14.26
N HIS A 278 16.56 -5.13 14.03
CA HIS A 278 16.10 -6.43 13.53
C HIS A 278 16.67 -6.74 12.14
N THR A 279 16.73 -5.75 11.26
CA THR A 279 17.29 -5.91 9.90
C THR A 279 18.80 -6.12 9.98
N TYR A 280 19.51 -5.38 10.84
CA TYR A 280 20.93 -5.61 11.10
C TYR A 280 21.20 -7.03 11.57
N GLY A 281 20.45 -7.53 12.56
CA GLY A 281 20.64 -8.88 13.07
C GLY A 281 20.42 -9.98 12.02
N ILE A 282 19.49 -9.76 11.07
CA ILE A 282 19.28 -10.69 9.94
C ILE A 282 20.44 -10.61 8.95
N ILE A 283 20.84 -9.41 8.52
CA ILE A 283 21.92 -9.24 7.54
C ILE A 283 23.26 -9.74 8.11
N GLU A 284 23.59 -9.43 9.36
CA GLU A 284 24.80 -9.91 10.03
C GLU A 284 24.85 -11.44 10.13
N ARG A 285 23.69 -12.09 10.33
CA ARG A 285 23.62 -13.55 10.46
C ARG A 285 23.68 -14.28 9.11
N TYR A 286 22.98 -13.77 8.09
CA TYR A 286 22.74 -14.53 6.85
C TYR A 286 23.53 -13.98 5.65
N ILE A 287 23.88 -12.70 5.62
CA ILE A 287 24.60 -12.06 4.51
C ILE A 287 25.67 -11.07 5.03
N PRO A 288 26.64 -11.52 5.86
CA PRO A 288 27.56 -10.65 6.59
C PRO A 288 28.43 -9.77 5.69
N SER A 289 28.68 -10.18 4.44
CA SER A 289 29.45 -9.41 3.46
C SER A 289 28.83 -8.05 3.14
N GLN A 290 27.50 -7.90 3.30
CA GLN A 290 26.78 -6.67 2.98
C GLN A 290 26.70 -5.68 4.15
N VAL A 291 27.07 -6.09 5.37
CA VAL A 291 26.97 -5.26 6.59
C VAL A 291 27.75 -3.95 6.43
N ARG A 292 28.94 -3.99 5.81
CA ARG A 292 29.76 -2.80 5.59
C ARG A 292 29.05 -1.78 4.70
N GLN A 293 28.46 -2.23 3.60
CA GLN A 293 27.72 -1.36 2.68
C GLN A 293 26.46 -0.80 3.35
N MET A 294 25.73 -1.64 4.09
CA MET A 294 24.55 -1.20 4.83
C MET A 294 24.90 -0.12 5.86
N ARG A 295 25.97 -0.30 6.65
CA ARG A 295 26.42 0.71 7.63
C ARG A 295 26.90 1.99 6.96
N ALA A 296 27.48 1.92 5.76
CA ALA A 296 27.93 3.09 5.00
C ALA A 296 26.80 3.88 4.31
N ALA A 297 25.57 3.35 4.25
CA ALA A 297 24.47 4.04 3.58
C ALA A 297 24.07 5.32 4.34
N HIS A 298 23.89 6.43 3.62
CA HIS A 298 23.53 7.74 4.22
C HIS A 298 22.29 7.67 5.11
N GLN A 299 21.28 6.86 4.75
CA GLN A 299 20.06 6.71 5.56
C GLN A 299 20.32 6.17 6.98
N GLN A 300 21.45 5.48 7.21
CA GLN A 300 21.83 4.96 8.53
C GLN A 300 22.52 5.97 9.44
N HIS A 301 22.79 7.18 8.95
CA HIS A 301 23.51 8.22 9.68
C HIS A 301 22.61 9.31 10.27
N TRP A 302 21.28 9.19 10.13
CA TRP A 302 20.30 10.19 10.62
C TRP A 302 20.47 11.60 10.03
N GLU A 303 21.13 11.71 8.89
CA GLU A 303 21.42 13.00 8.24
C GLU A 303 20.25 13.54 7.40
N ILE A 304 19.27 12.69 7.08
CA ILE A 304 18.16 13.05 6.20
C ILE A 304 17.05 13.74 7.01
N ASN A 305 16.90 15.05 6.82
CA ASN A 305 15.84 15.82 7.44
C ASN A 305 14.55 15.78 6.61
N PHE A 306 13.68 14.81 6.90
CA PHE A 306 12.39 14.70 6.24
C PHE A 306 11.42 15.84 6.56
N ALA A 307 11.63 16.63 7.62
CA ALA A 307 10.78 17.80 7.88
C ALA A 307 10.92 18.84 6.76
N VAL A 308 12.12 19.04 6.23
CA VAL A 308 12.37 19.94 5.10
C VAL A 308 11.76 19.39 3.81
N VAL A 309 11.91 18.08 3.58
CA VAL A 309 11.30 17.40 2.42
C VAL A 309 9.76 17.52 2.48
N ASN A 310 9.18 17.30 3.65
CA ASN A 310 7.74 17.32 3.86
C ASN A 310 7.12 18.71 3.84
N TRP A 311 7.91 19.79 4.01
CA TRP A 311 7.46 21.15 3.75
C TRP A 311 6.95 21.33 2.31
N LEU A 312 7.52 20.59 1.35
CA LEU A 312 7.04 20.54 -0.04
C LEU A 312 6.12 19.34 -0.30
N HIS A 313 6.53 18.14 0.10
CA HIS A 313 5.83 16.91 -0.30
C HIS A 313 4.41 16.81 0.27
N VAL A 314 4.18 17.21 1.53
CA VAL A 314 2.85 17.08 2.16
C VAL A 314 1.83 18.04 1.51
N PRO A 315 2.12 19.35 1.34
CA PRO A 315 1.20 20.24 0.62
C PRO A 315 0.93 19.81 -0.82
N VAL A 316 1.96 19.33 -1.55
CA VAL A 316 1.78 18.82 -2.92
C VAL A 316 0.90 17.57 -2.92
N ALA A 317 1.10 16.64 -1.99
CA ALA A 317 0.31 15.43 -1.87
C ALA A 317 -1.17 15.76 -1.60
N LEU A 318 -1.46 16.56 -0.56
CA LEU A 318 -2.82 16.96 -0.19
C LEU A 318 -3.49 17.80 -1.29
N GLY A 319 -2.77 18.76 -1.87
CA GLY A 319 -3.26 19.56 -3.00
C GLY A 319 -3.57 18.72 -4.23
N SER A 320 -2.73 17.72 -4.53
CA SER A 320 -2.95 16.77 -5.62
C SER A 320 -4.15 15.87 -5.35
N MET A 321 -4.35 15.41 -4.11
CA MET A 321 -5.55 14.65 -3.72
C MET A 321 -6.81 15.49 -3.93
N LEU A 322 -6.81 16.74 -3.48
CA LEU A 322 -7.94 17.65 -3.65
C LEU A 322 -8.22 17.94 -5.13
N ALA A 323 -7.18 18.19 -5.94
CA ALA A 323 -7.33 18.42 -7.37
C ALA A 323 -7.83 17.16 -8.11
N ALA A 324 -7.31 15.97 -7.78
CA ALA A 324 -7.80 14.71 -8.33
C ALA A 324 -9.26 14.43 -7.92
N ALA A 325 -9.63 14.73 -6.67
CA ALA A 325 -11.00 14.65 -6.20
C ALA A 325 -11.92 15.61 -6.95
N ALA A 326 -11.48 16.86 -7.21
CA ALA A 326 -12.23 17.84 -7.99
C ALA A 326 -12.42 17.38 -9.44
N ILE A 327 -11.39 16.81 -10.08
CA ILE A 327 -11.48 16.23 -11.43
C ILE A 327 -12.49 15.07 -11.44
N ALA A 328 -12.41 14.15 -10.47
CA ALA A 328 -13.32 13.02 -10.35
C ALA A 328 -14.77 13.48 -10.11
N ALA A 329 -14.99 14.39 -9.16
CA ALA A 329 -16.31 14.93 -8.85
C ALA A 329 -16.91 15.69 -10.04
N HIS A 330 -16.12 16.53 -10.70
CA HIS A 330 -16.54 17.23 -11.91
C HIS A 330 -16.91 16.25 -13.03
N ALA A 331 -16.12 15.20 -13.23
CA ALA A 331 -16.40 14.19 -14.22
C ALA A 331 -17.69 13.42 -13.92
N ILE A 332 -17.93 13.04 -12.66
CA ILE A 332 -19.16 12.38 -12.23
C ILE A 332 -20.37 13.30 -12.46
N TRP A 333 -20.28 14.56 -12.01
CA TRP A 333 -21.35 15.56 -12.16
C TRP A 333 -21.69 15.83 -13.63
N ARG A 334 -20.67 16.00 -14.49
CA ARG A 334 -20.83 16.20 -15.93
C ARG A 334 -21.04 14.91 -16.71
N ARG A 335 -21.06 13.74 -16.05
CA ARG A 335 -21.12 12.41 -16.66
C ARG A 335 -20.05 12.18 -17.74
N ARG A 336 -18.87 12.79 -17.58
CA ARG A 336 -17.72 12.58 -18.47
C ARG A 336 -17.14 11.19 -18.25
N ARG A 337 -16.75 10.54 -19.34
CA ARG A 337 -16.23 9.16 -19.35
C ARG A 337 -14.96 9.05 -20.19
N ASP A 338 -14.20 10.13 -20.27
CA ASP A 338 -12.89 10.13 -20.91
C ASP A 338 -11.84 9.43 -20.04
N ASP A 339 -10.71 9.07 -20.64
CA ASP A 339 -9.69 8.26 -19.96
C ASP A 339 -9.10 8.94 -18.71
N ILE A 340 -9.04 10.28 -18.65
CA ILE A 340 -8.52 11.00 -17.47
C ILE A 340 -9.54 11.00 -16.34
N ALA A 341 -10.83 11.19 -16.66
CA ALA A 341 -11.90 11.04 -15.68
C ALA A 341 -11.87 9.66 -15.01
N LEU A 342 -11.71 8.60 -15.81
CA LEU A 342 -11.61 7.22 -15.29
C LEU A 342 -10.37 7.02 -14.41
N LEU A 343 -9.22 7.57 -14.83
CA LEU A 343 -7.99 7.51 -14.02
C LEU A 343 -8.18 8.23 -12.68
N ALA A 344 -8.72 9.45 -12.68
CA ALA A 344 -8.96 10.23 -11.47
C ALA A 344 -9.91 9.49 -10.51
N VAL A 345 -11.03 8.95 -11.00
CA VAL A 345 -11.95 8.15 -10.19
C VAL A 345 -11.26 6.91 -9.62
N THR A 346 -10.49 6.20 -10.44
CA THR A 346 -9.75 4.99 -10.00
C THR A 346 -8.74 5.32 -8.90
N VAL A 347 -7.98 6.40 -9.06
CA VAL A 347 -7.01 6.87 -8.07
C VAL A 347 -7.69 7.29 -6.77
N MET A 348 -8.80 8.02 -6.82
CA MET A 348 -9.53 8.43 -5.62
C MET A 348 -10.12 7.23 -4.87
N LEU A 349 -10.67 6.25 -5.60
CA LEU A 349 -11.15 5.01 -5.00
C LEU A 349 -10.01 4.19 -4.40
N ALA A 350 -8.84 4.17 -5.03
CA ALA A 350 -7.66 3.49 -4.50
C ALA A 350 -7.15 4.16 -3.21
N LEU A 351 -7.10 5.49 -3.17
CA LEU A 351 -6.70 6.25 -1.98
C LEU A 351 -7.68 6.03 -0.83
N LEU A 352 -8.98 6.09 -1.10
CA LEU A 352 -10.00 5.82 -0.09
C LEU A 352 -9.94 4.37 0.39
N GLY A 353 -9.82 3.41 -0.52
CA GLY A 353 -9.68 1.99 -0.18
C GLY A 353 -8.44 1.72 0.66
N ASN A 354 -7.30 2.34 0.33
CA ASN A 354 -6.07 2.24 1.11
C ASN A 354 -6.23 2.87 2.49
N ALA A 355 -6.88 4.03 2.58
CA ALA A 355 -7.12 4.68 3.86
C ALA A 355 -8.01 3.85 4.78
N VAL A 356 -9.08 3.26 4.25
CA VAL A 356 -9.95 2.33 4.98
C VAL A 356 -9.16 1.09 5.41
N ILE A 357 -8.48 0.42 4.49
CA ILE A 357 -7.81 -0.84 4.80
C ILE A 357 -6.65 -0.64 5.78
N CYS A 358 -5.77 0.32 5.53
CA CYS A 358 -4.61 0.57 6.39
C CYS A 358 -5.01 1.22 7.72
N GLY A 359 -5.84 2.27 7.69
CA GLY A 359 -6.26 2.99 8.89
C GLY A 359 -7.06 2.12 9.85
N VAL A 360 -8.00 1.30 9.32
CA VAL A 360 -8.87 0.46 10.15
C VAL A 360 -8.17 -0.79 10.66
N ILE A 361 -7.27 -1.41 9.87
CA ILE A 361 -6.67 -2.70 10.26
C ILE A 361 -5.37 -2.50 11.04
N SER A 362 -4.50 -1.58 10.60
CA SER A 362 -3.18 -1.38 11.19
C SER A 362 -3.11 -0.12 12.04
N GLY A 363 -3.62 0.99 11.51
CA GLY A 363 -3.51 2.33 12.09
C GLY A 363 -3.08 3.36 11.04
N PRO A 364 -3.37 4.65 11.26
CA PRO A 364 -2.89 5.73 10.40
C PRO A 364 -1.37 5.88 10.47
N HIS A 365 -0.71 5.74 9.32
CA HIS A 365 0.74 5.96 9.18
C HIS A 365 1.04 6.73 7.90
N ASP A 366 1.99 7.67 7.95
CA ASP A 366 2.42 8.48 6.80
C ASP A 366 2.92 7.61 5.65
N ARG A 367 3.60 6.51 5.97
CA ARG A 367 4.07 5.49 5.02
C ARG A 367 2.94 4.95 4.15
N TYR A 368 1.76 4.69 4.73
CA TYR A 368 0.63 4.11 3.99
C TYR A 368 -0.04 5.10 3.05
N GLY A 369 -0.05 6.39 3.36
CA GLY A 369 -0.50 7.42 2.43
C GLY A 369 0.56 7.74 1.36
N ALA A 370 1.81 7.94 1.78
CA ALA A 370 2.93 8.30 0.91
C ALA A 370 3.17 7.29 -0.22
N ARG A 371 3.02 5.98 0.06
CA ARG A 371 3.19 4.92 -0.96
C ARG A 371 2.21 4.99 -2.13
N LEU A 372 1.09 5.68 -1.95
CA LEU A 372 -0.01 5.72 -2.91
C LEU A 372 -0.28 7.12 -3.46
N VAL A 373 -0.21 8.17 -2.63
CA VAL A 373 -0.64 9.53 -2.97
C VAL A 373 0.04 10.14 -4.20
N TRP A 374 1.27 9.72 -4.50
CA TRP A 374 2.01 10.22 -5.67
C TRP A 374 1.29 9.93 -7.00
N ILE A 375 0.42 8.92 -7.08
CA ILE A 375 -0.38 8.65 -8.29
C ILE A 375 -1.47 9.71 -8.50
N ALA A 376 -1.91 10.42 -7.44
CA ALA A 376 -2.77 11.59 -7.55
C ALA A 376 -2.02 12.75 -8.18
N THR A 377 -0.78 13.02 -7.73
CA THR A 377 0.10 14.02 -8.36
C THR A 377 0.32 13.68 -9.83
N PHE A 378 0.63 12.42 -10.15
CA PHE A 378 0.79 11.97 -11.54
C PHE A 378 -0.49 12.19 -12.37
N THR A 379 -1.67 11.90 -11.81
CA THR A 379 -2.95 12.10 -12.49
C THR A 379 -3.23 13.59 -12.76
N VAL A 380 -2.93 14.46 -11.80
CA VAL A 380 -3.08 15.93 -11.96
C VAL A 380 -2.12 16.45 -13.03
N LEU A 381 -0.87 15.98 -13.04
CA LEU A 381 0.11 16.34 -14.08
C LEU A 381 -0.33 15.89 -15.48
N ILE A 382 -0.92 14.69 -15.59
CA ILE A 382 -1.53 14.19 -16.84
C ILE A 382 -2.68 15.10 -17.29
N ALA A 383 -3.57 15.47 -16.37
CA ALA A 383 -4.71 16.35 -16.66
C ALA A 383 -4.23 17.73 -17.14
N ALA A 384 -3.25 18.32 -16.46
CA ALA A 384 -2.64 19.59 -16.85
C ALA A 384 -1.96 19.49 -18.22
N ALA A 385 -1.18 18.43 -18.47
CA ALA A 385 -0.51 18.24 -19.75
C ALA A 385 -1.51 18.11 -20.93
N ARG A 386 -2.66 17.46 -20.71
CA ARG A 386 -3.71 17.36 -21.73
C ARG A 386 -4.42 18.70 -21.95
N TRP A 387 -4.65 19.46 -20.88
CA TRP A 387 -5.25 20.80 -20.96
C TRP A 387 -4.41 21.74 -21.83
N PHE A 388 -3.12 21.88 -21.53
CA PHE A 388 -2.22 22.74 -22.30
C PHE A 388 -2.01 22.27 -23.74
N ALA A 389 -2.07 20.96 -24.01
CA ALA A 389 -1.99 20.44 -25.37
C ALA A 389 -3.24 20.81 -26.21
N ALA A 390 -4.43 20.79 -25.59
CA ALA A 390 -5.67 21.17 -26.25
C ALA A 390 -5.69 22.67 -26.60
N GLU A 391 -5.28 23.55 -25.68
CA GLU A 391 -5.24 25.00 -25.91
C GLU A 391 -4.35 25.39 -27.10
N ARG A 392 -3.17 24.76 -27.23
CA ARG A 392 -2.25 24.99 -28.37
C ARG A 392 -2.85 24.58 -29.71
N THR A 393 -3.79 23.63 -29.71
CA THR A 393 -4.45 23.15 -30.93
C THR A 393 -5.62 24.05 -31.32
N THR A 394 -6.23 24.76 -30.39
CA THR A 394 -7.29 25.76 -30.68
C THR A 394 -6.74 27.15 -31.03
N GLN A 395 -5.47 27.42 -30.76
CA GLN A 395 -4.81 28.70 -31.11
C GLN A 395 -4.02 28.64 -32.43
N ALA A 396 -3.80 27.45 -32.99
CA ALA A 396 -3.21 27.23 -34.30
C ALA A 396 -4.33 26.97 -35.33
#